data_AF-A0A517NPV9-F1
#
_entry.id   AF-A0A517NPV9-F1
#
_cell.length_a   1.000
_cell.length_b   1.000
_cell.length_c   1.000
_cell.angle_alpha   90.00
_cell.angle_beta   90.00
_cell.angle_gamma   90.00
#
_symmetry.space_group_name_H-M   'P 1'
#
loop_
_entity.id
_entity.type
_entity.pdbx_description
1 polymer ?
#
loop_
_entity_poly.entity_id
_entity_poly.type
_entity_poly.pdbx_seq_one_letter_code
_entity_poly.pdbx_strand_id
1 'polypeptide(L)'
;MIRGRIAAAFVAICLIGVSVAHACKVPVFRYALERWQADNYRVVVTSSGPLNEEHQSAIEKLKQSPANTVVEVIDLSSLSEADLWQLEGGGQEIESPTLQVFYPERNGQRKLCWQGELSTANLSAWQSSSLRNDIAKDLQSGVSAVWVIVDGKEPAANDKFAVELRRSLDLASQSITLADGVILRANAAEYFKTHPDASMDDVLRSDVPLRIEFKVRRLGSQSNELAFRAMIQGFAENVSAPYAFPVFGRGRMIEPLRADQLTDDTIVSACNYLVGQCSCTMKSLNPGVDILLDTNWQQSLGNEIVFVDNSAHQLSGPIQIPVGSISDDAKRDTQQPKKTLHAGRVLLAIGLPVAIVMSLIIAVSIVMRQWTER
;
A
#
# COMPACT_ATOMS: atom_id res chain seq x y z
N MET A 1 32.97 23.62 40.31
CA MET A 1 32.08 24.31 39.35
C MET A 1 32.25 23.91 37.88
N ILE A 2 33.26 23.12 37.48
CA ILE A 2 33.49 22.79 36.05
C ILE A 2 32.78 21.49 35.60
N ARG A 3 32.48 20.56 36.53
CA ARG A 3 31.81 19.29 36.22
C ARG A 3 30.30 19.38 35.96
N GLY A 4 29.64 20.46 36.40
CA GLY A 4 28.21 20.69 36.15
C GLY A 4 27.88 21.27 34.77
N ARG A 5 28.87 21.90 34.09
CA ARG A 5 28.65 22.56 32.79
C ARG A 5 28.78 21.60 31.60
N ILE A 6 29.52 20.50 31.77
CA ILE A 6 29.72 19.49 30.71
C ILE A 6 28.52 18.52 30.64
N ALA A 7 27.89 18.20 31.77
CA ALA A 7 26.67 17.38 31.81
C ALA A 7 25.47 18.09 31.15
N ALA A 8 25.35 19.41 31.33
CA ALA A 8 24.32 20.21 30.66
C ALA A 8 24.53 20.27 29.13
N ALA A 9 25.77 20.28 28.65
CA ALA A 9 26.09 20.30 27.22
C ALA A 9 25.78 18.96 26.53
N PHE A 10 25.99 17.82 27.21
CA PHE A 10 25.69 16.50 26.65
C PHE A 10 24.19 16.17 26.61
N VAL A 11 23.40 16.66 27.57
CA VAL A 11 21.93 16.54 27.53
C VAL A 11 21.33 17.45 26.45
N ALA A 12 21.92 18.64 26.21
CA ALA A 12 21.48 19.53 25.14
C ALA A 12 21.77 18.99 23.73
N ILE A 13 22.87 18.25 23.52
CA ILE A 13 23.22 17.72 22.19
C ILE A 13 22.37 16.49 21.80
N CYS A 14 21.92 15.68 22.75
CA CYS A 14 21.00 14.57 22.48
C CYS A 14 19.55 15.01 22.19
N LEU A 15 19.21 16.28 22.44
CA LEU A 15 17.90 16.87 22.13
C LEU A 15 17.82 17.55 20.75
N ILE A 16 18.95 17.68 20.03
CA ILE A 16 19.00 18.40 18.74
C ILE A 16 18.88 17.44 17.53
N GLY A 17 18.80 16.13 17.76
CA GLY A 17 18.78 15.11 16.71
C GLY A 17 17.46 14.37 16.50
N VAL A 18 16.37 14.77 17.16
CA VAL A 18 15.04 14.28 16.75
C VAL A 18 14.68 15.10 15.51
N SER A 19 15.11 14.62 14.35
CA SER A 19 14.50 15.00 13.09
C SER A 19 13.00 14.82 13.27
N VAL A 20 12.28 15.94 13.41
CA VAL A 20 10.84 15.96 13.40
C VAL A 20 10.47 15.36 12.05
N ALA A 21 10.13 14.07 12.05
CA ALA A 21 9.56 13.46 10.88
C ALA A 21 8.26 14.23 10.65
N HIS A 22 8.30 15.19 9.72
CA HIS A 22 7.12 15.94 9.33
C HIS A 22 6.12 14.92 8.80
N ALA A 23 5.12 14.59 9.64
CA ALA A 23 4.06 13.70 9.23
C ALA A 23 3.32 14.37 8.06
N CYS A 24 3.29 13.68 6.92
CA CYS A 24 2.61 14.14 5.72
C CYS A 24 1.16 14.49 6.07
N LYS A 25 0.74 15.71 5.74
CA LYS A 25 -0.60 16.22 6.06
C LYS A 25 -1.67 15.65 5.14
N VAL A 26 -1.27 15.08 4.00
CA VAL A 26 -2.18 14.49 3.03
C VAL A 26 -2.98 13.32 3.66
N PRO A 27 -4.32 13.32 3.54
CA PRO A 27 -5.16 12.23 4.00
C PRO A 27 -4.76 10.88 3.42
N VAL A 28 -4.86 9.79 4.19
CA VAL A 28 -4.53 8.42 3.71
C VAL A 28 -5.24 8.08 2.41
N PHE A 29 -6.54 8.39 2.28
CA PHE A 29 -7.29 8.07 1.05
C PHE A 29 -6.72 8.81 -0.18
N ARG A 30 -6.31 10.06 0.01
CA ARG A 30 -5.77 10.91 -1.06
C ARG A 30 -4.33 10.53 -1.39
N TYR A 31 -3.52 10.24 -0.36
CA TYR A 31 -2.17 9.73 -0.53
C TYR A 31 -2.18 8.43 -1.34
N ALA A 32 -3.07 7.50 -0.99
CA ALA A 32 -3.25 6.25 -1.72
C ALA A 32 -3.65 6.46 -3.19
N LEU A 33 -4.51 7.45 -3.48
CA LEU A 33 -4.90 7.77 -4.86
C LEU A 33 -3.72 8.31 -5.68
N GLU A 34 -2.96 9.22 -5.09
CA GLU A 34 -1.95 10.00 -5.80
C GLU A 34 -0.59 9.33 -5.86
N ARG A 35 -0.22 8.53 -4.86
CA ARG A 35 1.16 8.10 -4.64
C ARG A 35 1.33 6.58 -4.63
N TRP A 36 0.29 5.81 -4.34
CA TRP A 36 0.36 4.35 -4.41
C TRP A 36 -0.02 3.88 -5.81
N GLN A 37 0.86 3.10 -6.44
CA GLN A 37 0.49 2.33 -7.62
C GLN A 37 -0.48 1.22 -7.22
N ALA A 38 -1.39 0.84 -8.12
CA ALA A 38 -2.24 -0.32 -7.89
C ALA A 38 -1.41 -1.60 -8.00
N ASP A 39 -1.59 -2.55 -7.09
CA ASP A 39 -0.90 -3.84 -7.17
C ASP A 39 -1.55 -4.69 -8.27
N ASN A 40 -0.73 -5.42 -9.04
CA ASN A 40 -1.20 -6.18 -10.19
C ASN A 40 -1.67 -7.59 -9.82
N TYR A 41 -2.86 -7.96 -10.28
CA TYR A 41 -3.30 -9.35 -10.33
C TYR A 41 -2.57 -10.09 -11.44
N ARG A 42 -2.12 -11.32 -11.18
CA ARG A 42 -1.52 -12.15 -12.21
C ARG A 42 -2.58 -13.07 -12.79
N VAL A 43 -2.80 -12.98 -14.09
CA VAL A 43 -3.76 -13.78 -14.84
C VAL A 43 -2.96 -14.77 -15.69
N VAL A 44 -3.04 -16.05 -15.36
CA VAL A 44 -2.30 -17.12 -16.03
C VAL A 44 -3.29 -17.95 -16.84
N VAL A 45 -3.04 -18.04 -18.14
CA VAL A 45 -3.76 -18.92 -19.05
C VAL A 45 -2.86 -20.11 -19.35
N THR A 46 -3.32 -21.32 -19.05
CA THR A 46 -2.60 -22.54 -19.43
C THR A 46 -3.32 -23.23 -20.59
N SER A 47 -2.56 -23.73 -21.57
CA SER A 47 -3.10 -24.49 -22.71
C SER A 47 -2.15 -25.58 -23.18
N SER A 48 -2.69 -26.73 -23.61
CA SER A 48 -1.94 -27.82 -24.24
C SER A 48 -2.08 -27.75 -25.76
N GLY A 49 -1.50 -26.70 -26.37
CA GLY A 49 -1.62 -26.40 -27.80
C GLY A 49 -2.17 -25.00 -28.10
N PRO A 50 -2.38 -24.67 -29.39
CA PRO A 50 -2.74 -23.32 -29.81
C PRO A 50 -4.14 -22.94 -29.33
N LEU A 51 -4.24 -21.75 -28.75
CA LEU A 51 -5.53 -21.14 -28.42
C LEU A 51 -6.27 -20.74 -29.71
N ASN A 52 -7.60 -20.83 -29.72
CA ASN A 52 -8.42 -20.34 -30.82
C ASN A 52 -8.34 -18.79 -30.94
N GLU A 53 -8.71 -18.26 -32.10
CA GLU A 53 -8.64 -16.81 -32.38
C GLU A 53 -9.46 -15.96 -31.41
N GLU A 54 -10.60 -16.49 -30.93
CA GLU A 54 -11.48 -15.81 -29.99
C GLU A 54 -10.79 -15.59 -28.64
N HIS A 55 -10.16 -16.64 -28.09
CA HIS A 55 -9.40 -16.58 -26.84
C HIS A 55 -8.17 -15.68 -26.98
N GLN A 56 -7.45 -15.78 -28.09
CA GLN A 56 -6.29 -14.91 -28.36
C GLN A 56 -6.70 -13.44 -28.37
N SER A 57 -7.77 -13.09 -29.10
CA SER A 57 -8.27 -11.71 -29.15
C SER A 57 -8.72 -11.19 -27.79
N ALA A 58 -9.39 -12.03 -26.97
CA ALA A 58 -9.82 -11.64 -25.64
C ALA A 58 -8.64 -11.46 -24.66
N ILE A 59 -7.61 -12.29 -24.76
CA ILE A 59 -6.37 -12.16 -23.98
C ILE A 59 -5.63 -10.87 -24.34
N GLU A 60 -5.47 -10.58 -25.64
CA GLU A 60 -4.81 -9.34 -26.09
C GLU A 60 -5.59 -8.10 -25.66
N LYS A 61 -6.93 -8.15 -25.69
CA LYS A 61 -7.77 -7.08 -25.15
C LYS A 61 -7.51 -6.86 -23.66
N LEU A 62 -7.38 -7.92 -22.86
CA LEU A 62 -7.07 -7.80 -21.44
C LEU A 62 -5.66 -7.25 -21.20
N LYS A 63 -4.66 -7.68 -21.98
CA LYS A 63 -3.28 -7.14 -21.91
C LYS A 63 -3.19 -5.65 -22.24
N GLN A 64 -4.02 -5.18 -23.16
CA GLN A 64 -4.05 -3.77 -23.59
C GLN A 64 -4.94 -2.89 -22.71
N SER A 65 -5.77 -3.51 -21.86
CA SER A 65 -6.63 -2.79 -20.93
C SER A 65 -5.78 -2.12 -19.82
N PRO A 66 -6.20 -0.94 -19.32
CA PRO A 66 -5.55 -0.32 -18.17
C PRO A 66 -5.88 -0.98 -16.83
N ALA A 67 -6.44 -2.19 -16.82
CA ALA A 67 -6.60 -2.98 -15.62
C ALA A 67 -5.24 -3.26 -14.96
N ASN A 68 -5.22 -3.28 -13.64
CA ASN A 68 -4.06 -3.71 -12.85
C ASN A 68 -3.90 -5.24 -12.93
N THR A 69 -3.60 -5.73 -14.13
CA THR A 69 -3.35 -7.15 -14.44
C THR A 69 -2.02 -7.33 -15.16
N VAL A 70 -1.40 -8.48 -14.94
CA VAL A 70 -0.31 -9.01 -15.76
C VAL A 70 -0.77 -10.35 -16.30
N VAL A 71 -0.91 -10.44 -17.62
CA VAL A 71 -1.43 -11.65 -18.29
C VAL A 71 -0.29 -12.47 -18.86
N GLU A 72 -0.23 -13.74 -18.47
CA GLU A 72 0.75 -14.72 -18.93
C GLU A 72 0.04 -15.89 -19.60
N VAL A 73 0.55 -16.33 -20.74
CA VAL A 73 0.04 -17.51 -21.47
C VAL A 73 1.14 -18.56 -21.45
N ILE A 74 0.82 -19.72 -20.92
CA ILE A 74 1.74 -20.85 -20.73
C ILE A 74 1.26 -22.00 -21.60
N ASP A 75 2.04 -22.34 -22.63
CA ASP A 75 1.82 -23.53 -23.42
C ASP A 75 2.44 -24.75 -22.72
N LEU A 76 1.60 -25.58 -22.11
CA LEU A 76 2.01 -26.78 -21.37
C LEU A 76 2.73 -27.78 -22.26
N SER A 77 2.48 -27.79 -23.58
CA SER A 77 3.16 -28.68 -24.52
C SER A 77 4.61 -28.27 -24.81
N SER A 78 4.96 -27.03 -24.49
CA SER A 78 6.32 -26.48 -24.66
C SER A 78 7.21 -26.63 -23.43
N LEU A 79 6.63 -27.04 -22.29
CA LEU A 79 7.34 -27.14 -21.00
C LEU A 79 7.98 -28.52 -20.79
N SER A 80 9.12 -28.53 -20.09
CA SER A 80 9.70 -29.79 -19.61
C SER A 80 8.91 -30.33 -18.41
N GLU A 81 9.05 -31.63 -18.08
CA GLU A 81 8.46 -32.18 -16.86
C GLU A 81 8.90 -31.40 -15.62
N ALA A 82 10.16 -30.98 -15.54
CA ALA A 82 10.68 -30.19 -14.43
C ALA A 82 10.00 -28.83 -14.29
N ASP A 83 9.66 -28.18 -15.40
CA ASP A 83 8.96 -26.89 -15.40
C ASP A 83 7.47 -27.06 -15.05
N LEU A 84 6.84 -28.16 -15.48
CA LEU A 84 5.47 -28.50 -15.09
C LEU A 84 5.34 -28.70 -13.57
N TRP A 85 6.35 -29.30 -12.93
CA TRP A 85 6.41 -29.43 -11.46
C TRP A 85 6.60 -28.10 -10.73
N GLN A 86 7.11 -27.06 -11.41
CA GLN A 86 7.28 -25.71 -10.85
C GLN A 86 6.04 -24.84 -11.00
N LEU A 87 5.08 -25.23 -11.83
CA LEU A 87 3.78 -24.55 -11.90
C LEU A 87 3.02 -24.79 -10.58
N GLU A 88 2.37 -23.76 -10.07
CA GLU A 88 1.54 -23.88 -8.87
C GLU A 88 0.31 -24.75 -9.17
N GLY A 89 0.32 -25.99 -8.66
CA GLY A 89 -0.56 -27.10 -9.08
C GLY A 89 0.21 -28.34 -9.58
N GLY A 90 1.53 -28.24 -9.71
CA GLY A 90 2.48 -29.26 -10.15
C GLY A 90 2.40 -30.54 -9.32
N GLY A 91 1.66 -31.51 -9.85
CA GLY A 91 1.38 -32.80 -9.23
C GLY A 91 -0.03 -33.30 -9.51
N GLN A 92 -0.96 -32.40 -9.89
CA GLN A 92 -2.26 -32.76 -10.44
C GLN A 92 -2.30 -32.44 -11.94
N GLU A 93 -3.04 -33.25 -12.70
CA GLU A 93 -3.29 -33.02 -14.13
C GLU A 93 -3.98 -31.64 -14.26
N ILE A 94 -3.23 -30.63 -14.72
CA ILE A 94 -3.77 -29.28 -14.91
C ILE A 94 -4.79 -29.41 -16.05
N GLU A 95 -6.08 -29.34 -15.72
CA GLU A 95 -7.12 -29.25 -16.73
C GLU A 95 -6.78 -28.07 -17.66
N SER A 96 -6.80 -28.33 -18.97
CA SER A 96 -6.41 -27.35 -19.99
C SER A 96 -7.47 -27.31 -21.09
N PRO A 97 -7.84 -26.11 -21.58
CA PRO A 97 -7.30 -24.81 -21.19
C PRO A 97 -7.96 -24.26 -19.92
N THR A 98 -7.16 -23.70 -19.00
CA THR A 98 -7.67 -23.05 -17.78
C THR A 98 -7.20 -21.62 -17.63
N LEU A 99 -7.99 -20.86 -16.88
CA LEU A 99 -7.71 -19.50 -16.46
C LEU A 99 -7.53 -19.50 -14.94
N GLN A 100 -6.34 -19.12 -14.48
CA GLN A 100 -6.01 -18.93 -13.08
C GLN A 100 -5.75 -17.45 -12.83
N VAL A 101 -6.24 -16.94 -11.70
CA VAL A 101 -5.96 -15.57 -11.27
C VAL A 101 -5.41 -15.60 -9.87
N PHE A 102 -4.29 -14.91 -9.67
CA PHE A 102 -3.59 -14.82 -8.40
C PHE A 102 -3.69 -13.41 -7.84
N TYR A 103 -3.79 -13.32 -6.52
CA TYR A 103 -3.68 -12.04 -5.82
C TYR A 103 -2.31 -11.39 -6.10
N PRO A 104 -2.22 -10.06 -5.98
CA PRO A 104 -0.93 -9.40 -6.03
C PRO A 104 0.02 -9.95 -4.98
N GLU A 105 1.26 -10.25 -5.40
CA GLU A 105 2.24 -10.93 -4.56
C GLU A 105 2.62 -10.07 -3.34
N ARG A 106 2.62 -10.69 -2.16
CA ARG A 106 3.09 -10.07 -0.92
C ARG A 106 4.14 -10.97 -0.29
N ASN A 107 5.28 -10.39 0.08
CA ASN A 107 6.39 -11.12 0.70
C ASN A 107 6.88 -12.33 -0.12
N GLY A 108 6.83 -12.22 -1.46
CA GLY A 108 7.21 -13.31 -2.37
C GLY A 108 6.25 -14.51 -2.35
N GLN A 109 5.08 -14.38 -1.72
CA GLN A 109 4.05 -15.42 -1.71
C GLN A 109 2.97 -15.09 -2.72
N ARG A 110 2.70 -16.06 -3.59
CA ARG A 110 1.59 -16.05 -4.52
C ARG A 110 0.42 -16.81 -3.89
N LYS A 111 -0.79 -16.24 -3.96
CA LYS A 111 -2.03 -16.85 -3.45
C LYS A 111 -3.02 -16.94 -4.61
N LEU A 112 -3.50 -18.15 -4.90
CA LEU A 112 -4.58 -18.34 -5.88
C LEU A 112 -5.83 -17.60 -5.41
N CYS A 113 -6.34 -16.71 -6.27
CA CYS A 113 -7.58 -15.97 -6.05
C CYS A 113 -8.76 -16.72 -6.64
N TRP A 114 -8.59 -17.28 -7.84
CA TRP A 114 -9.66 -17.93 -8.58
C TRP A 114 -9.09 -18.84 -9.68
N GLN A 115 -9.83 -19.90 -10.00
CA GLN A 115 -9.54 -20.78 -11.12
C GLN A 115 -10.85 -21.20 -11.79
N GLY A 116 -10.82 -21.34 -13.11
CA GLY A 116 -11.93 -21.88 -13.89
C GLY A 116 -11.55 -22.12 -15.35
N GLU A 117 -12.56 -22.44 -16.16
CA GLU A 117 -12.39 -22.63 -17.60
C GLU A 117 -11.90 -21.35 -18.30
N LEU A 118 -11.08 -21.51 -19.33
CA LEU A 118 -10.76 -20.41 -20.23
C LEU A 118 -11.97 -20.12 -21.13
N SER A 119 -12.61 -18.97 -20.90
CA SER A 119 -13.69 -18.46 -21.75
C SER A 119 -13.60 -16.94 -21.90
N THR A 120 -14.15 -16.40 -22.99
CA THR A 120 -14.24 -14.95 -23.21
C THR A 120 -15.10 -14.24 -22.16
N ALA A 121 -16.09 -14.93 -21.61
CA ALA A 121 -16.90 -14.45 -20.50
C ALA A 121 -16.08 -14.29 -19.22
N ASN A 122 -15.25 -15.28 -18.87
CA ASN A 122 -14.40 -15.21 -17.68
C ASN A 122 -13.32 -14.13 -17.81
N LEU A 123 -12.67 -14.03 -18.98
CA LEU A 123 -11.70 -12.96 -19.27
C LEU A 123 -12.34 -11.58 -19.15
N SER A 124 -13.55 -11.40 -19.69
CA SER A 124 -14.29 -10.13 -19.59
C SER A 124 -14.69 -9.81 -18.15
N ALA A 125 -15.13 -10.81 -17.37
CA ALA A 125 -15.49 -10.64 -15.96
C ALA A 125 -14.29 -10.24 -15.10
N TRP A 126 -13.09 -10.74 -15.43
CA TRP A 126 -11.83 -10.35 -14.80
C TRP A 126 -11.32 -8.99 -15.27
N GLN A 127 -11.61 -8.57 -16.51
CA GLN A 127 -11.31 -7.22 -16.96
C GLN A 127 -12.10 -6.17 -16.15
N SER A 128 -13.43 -6.23 -16.19
CA SER A 128 -14.28 -5.22 -15.54
C SER A 128 -15.65 -5.77 -15.15
N SER A 129 -16.38 -5.01 -14.35
CA SER A 129 -17.77 -5.28 -14.01
C SER A 129 -18.50 -3.99 -13.66
N SER A 130 -19.83 -4.02 -13.64
CA SER A 130 -20.62 -2.81 -13.41
C SER A 130 -20.30 -2.15 -12.07
N LEU A 131 -20.19 -2.94 -10.98
CA LEU A 131 -19.92 -2.41 -9.66
C LEU A 131 -18.48 -1.86 -9.55
N ARG A 132 -17.50 -2.54 -10.15
CA ARG A 132 -16.11 -2.07 -10.16
C ARG A 132 -15.94 -0.77 -10.97
N ASN A 133 -16.66 -0.64 -12.09
CA ASN A 133 -16.70 0.59 -12.88
C ASN A 133 -17.33 1.75 -12.10
N ASP A 134 -18.42 1.49 -11.37
CA ASP A 134 -19.06 2.47 -10.50
C ASP A 134 -18.14 2.92 -9.35
N ILE A 135 -17.42 1.97 -8.72
CA ILE A 135 -16.42 2.27 -7.69
C ILE A 135 -15.30 3.14 -8.26
N ALA A 136 -14.73 2.78 -9.41
CA ALA A 136 -13.67 3.55 -10.06
C ALA A 136 -14.12 4.99 -10.35
N LYS A 137 -15.33 5.14 -10.92
CA LYS A 137 -15.93 6.44 -11.22
C LYS A 137 -16.13 7.29 -9.96
N ASP A 138 -16.60 6.68 -8.87
CA ASP A 138 -16.76 7.38 -7.59
C ASP A 138 -15.40 7.89 -7.07
N LEU A 139 -14.38 7.04 -7.06
CA LEU A 139 -13.02 7.41 -6.62
C LEU A 139 -12.41 8.52 -7.47
N GLN A 140 -12.55 8.44 -8.80
CA GLN A 140 -12.10 9.49 -9.74
C GLN A 140 -12.83 10.83 -9.52
N SER A 141 -14.08 10.80 -9.06
CA SER A 141 -14.87 12.01 -8.81
C SER A 141 -14.50 12.75 -7.51
N GLY A 142 -13.65 12.15 -6.66
CA GLY A 142 -13.20 12.73 -5.40
C GLY A 142 -13.91 12.18 -4.15
N VAL A 143 -14.68 11.10 -4.27
CA VAL A 143 -15.19 10.35 -3.12
C VAL A 143 -14.01 9.82 -2.31
N SER A 144 -14.02 10.06 -0.99
CA SER A 144 -12.91 9.67 -0.11
C SER A 144 -12.79 8.16 0.02
N ALA A 145 -13.91 7.48 0.19
CA ALA A 145 -13.98 6.02 0.15
C ALA A 145 -15.37 5.53 -0.26
N VAL A 146 -15.38 4.43 -1.00
CA VAL A 146 -16.59 3.70 -1.36
C VAL A 146 -16.72 2.49 -0.44
N TRP A 147 -17.72 2.51 0.43
CA TRP A 147 -18.08 1.41 1.30
C TRP A 147 -18.92 0.39 0.54
N VAL A 148 -18.38 -0.81 0.36
CA VAL A 148 -19.05 -1.91 -0.33
C VAL A 148 -19.68 -2.83 0.71
N ILE A 149 -21.00 -2.96 0.66
CA ILE A 149 -21.74 -3.96 1.44
C ILE A 149 -21.77 -5.27 0.65
N VAL A 150 -21.45 -6.38 1.31
CA VAL A 150 -21.66 -7.73 0.78
C VAL A 150 -22.88 -8.34 1.45
N ASP A 151 -23.86 -8.72 0.63
CA ASP A 151 -25.11 -9.27 1.13
C ASP A 151 -24.95 -10.67 1.70
N GLY A 152 -25.60 -10.91 2.85
CA GLY A 152 -25.88 -12.24 3.36
C GLY A 152 -27.12 -12.85 2.71
N LYS A 153 -27.53 -14.01 3.22
CA LYS A 153 -28.68 -14.76 2.71
C LYS A 153 -30.03 -14.11 3.02
N GLU A 154 -30.11 -13.38 4.14
CA GLU A 154 -31.35 -12.81 4.67
C GLU A 154 -31.55 -11.35 4.21
N PRO A 155 -32.52 -11.05 3.31
CA PRO A 155 -32.69 -9.70 2.76
C PRO A 155 -32.93 -8.62 3.82
N ALA A 156 -33.75 -8.93 4.83
CA ALA A 156 -34.07 -7.98 5.90
C ALA A 156 -32.83 -7.62 6.74
N ALA A 157 -31.91 -8.57 6.96
CA ALA A 157 -30.66 -8.32 7.68
C ALA A 157 -29.74 -7.41 6.85
N ASN A 158 -29.67 -7.63 5.54
CA ASN A 158 -28.87 -6.81 4.63
C ASN A 158 -29.39 -5.36 4.57
N ASP A 159 -30.71 -5.17 4.50
CA ASP A 159 -31.32 -3.85 4.46
C ASP A 159 -31.12 -3.09 5.77
N LYS A 160 -31.27 -3.76 6.92
CA LYS A 160 -30.96 -3.19 8.23
C LYS A 160 -29.50 -2.75 8.31
N PHE A 161 -28.57 -3.62 7.94
CA PHE A 161 -27.13 -3.33 7.93
C PHE A 161 -26.82 -2.11 7.05
N ALA A 162 -27.43 -2.02 5.86
CA ALA A 162 -27.23 -0.90 4.95
C ALA A 162 -27.72 0.44 5.52
N VAL A 163 -28.86 0.44 6.20
CA VAL A 163 -29.40 1.65 6.87
C VAL A 163 -28.49 2.09 8.01
N GLU A 164 -28.06 1.15 8.85
CA GLU A 164 -27.17 1.43 9.99
C GLU A 164 -25.81 1.96 9.52
N LEU A 165 -25.22 1.36 8.48
CA LEU A 165 -23.96 1.83 7.90
C LEU A 165 -24.10 3.24 7.33
N ARG A 166 -25.14 3.52 6.52
CA ARG A 166 -25.37 4.85 5.94
C ARG A 166 -25.50 5.92 7.02
N ARG A 167 -26.31 5.67 8.05
CA ARG A 167 -26.47 6.59 9.18
C ARG A 167 -25.13 6.87 9.87
N SER A 168 -24.33 5.83 10.10
CA SER A 168 -23.02 5.97 10.76
C SER A 168 -22.02 6.75 9.88
N LEU A 169 -22.06 6.56 8.55
CA LEU A 169 -21.24 7.31 7.59
C LEU A 169 -21.67 8.78 7.48
N ASP A 170 -22.97 9.07 7.59
CA ASP A 170 -23.46 10.44 7.62
C ASP A 170 -22.96 11.17 8.89
N LEU A 171 -22.97 10.49 10.03
CA LEU A 171 -22.38 11.01 11.27
C LEU A 171 -20.87 11.25 11.13
N ALA A 172 -20.14 10.29 10.54
CA ALA A 172 -18.71 10.43 10.28
C ALA A 172 -18.41 11.63 9.35
N SER A 173 -19.18 11.80 8.28
CA SER A 173 -18.99 12.91 7.33
C SER A 173 -19.22 14.28 7.97
N GLN A 174 -20.09 14.37 8.98
CA GLN A 174 -20.39 15.63 9.69
C GLN A 174 -19.38 15.96 10.80
N SER A 175 -18.73 14.94 11.38
CA SER A 175 -17.85 15.08 12.55
C SER A 175 -16.37 15.17 12.21
N ILE A 176 -15.96 14.60 11.08
CA ILE A 176 -14.56 14.50 10.69
C ILE A 176 -14.15 15.76 9.91
N THR A 177 -12.93 16.24 10.17
CA THR A 177 -12.31 17.36 9.45
C THR A 177 -10.98 16.93 8.84
N LEU A 178 -10.59 17.61 7.76
CA LEU A 178 -9.27 17.42 7.16
C LEU A 178 -8.22 18.05 8.07
N ALA A 179 -7.02 17.47 8.07
CA ALA A 179 -5.89 18.07 8.77
C ALA A 179 -5.55 19.44 8.19
N ASP A 180 -5.23 20.40 9.07
CA ASP A 180 -4.66 21.67 8.66
C ASP A 180 -3.32 21.45 7.93
N GLY A 181 -3.07 22.24 6.90
CA GLY A 181 -1.80 22.22 6.16
C GLY A 181 -1.77 21.36 4.90
N VAL A 182 -2.89 20.76 4.47
CA VAL A 182 -2.98 20.17 3.12
C VAL A 182 -2.97 21.28 2.07
N ILE A 183 -2.07 21.20 1.10
CA ILE A 183 -1.87 22.24 0.08
C ILE A 183 -2.48 21.80 -1.25
N LEU A 184 -3.48 22.53 -1.74
CA LEU A 184 -4.02 22.29 -3.08
C LEU A 184 -3.00 22.67 -4.15
N ARG A 185 -2.84 21.82 -5.17
CA ARG A 185 -1.92 22.05 -6.31
C ARG A 185 -2.06 23.45 -6.92
N ALA A 186 -3.30 23.87 -7.18
CA ALA A 186 -3.60 25.16 -7.82
C ALA A 186 -3.09 26.37 -7.02
N ASN A 187 -2.96 26.23 -5.69
CA ASN A 187 -2.62 27.34 -4.80
C ASN A 187 -1.21 27.19 -4.20
N ALA A 188 -0.46 26.15 -4.56
CA ALA A 188 0.82 25.82 -3.94
C ALA A 188 1.83 26.97 -4.02
N ALA A 189 1.98 27.59 -5.19
CA ALA A 189 2.92 28.70 -5.40
C ALA A 189 2.60 29.94 -4.54
N GLU A 190 1.32 30.20 -4.25
CA GLU A 190 0.93 31.29 -3.35
C GLU A 190 1.10 30.90 -1.88
N TYR A 191 0.79 29.65 -1.53
CA TYR A 191 0.96 29.12 -0.18
C TYR A 191 2.42 29.20 0.29
N PHE A 192 3.39 28.81 -0.55
CA PHE A 192 4.82 28.86 -0.21
C PHE A 192 5.37 30.29 -0.03
N LYS A 193 4.72 31.32 -0.58
CA LYS A 193 5.13 32.72 -0.33
C LYS A 193 4.86 33.14 1.11
N THR A 194 3.80 32.62 1.70
CA THR A 194 3.38 32.94 3.08
C THR A 194 3.86 31.91 4.10
N HIS A 195 4.20 30.70 3.65
CA HIS A 195 4.67 29.58 4.48
C HIS A 195 5.92 28.94 3.85
N PRO A 196 7.10 29.59 3.93
CA PRO A 196 8.32 29.11 3.29
C PRO A 196 8.83 27.77 3.86
N ASP A 197 8.45 27.44 5.10
CA ASP A 197 8.84 26.19 5.78
C ASP A 197 7.86 25.03 5.50
N ALA A 198 6.83 25.25 4.69
CA ALA A 198 5.89 24.18 4.31
C ALA A 198 6.59 23.10 3.48
N SER A 199 6.08 21.86 3.53
CA SER A 199 6.65 20.75 2.76
C SER A 199 5.99 20.60 1.40
N MET A 200 6.78 20.31 0.36
CA MET A 200 6.27 19.88 -0.94
C MET A 200 5.49 18.56 -0.85
N ASP A 201 5.74 17.73 0.16
CA ASP A 201 5.02 16.47 0.35
C ASP A 201 3.56 16.67 0.74
N ASP A 202 3.22 17.84 1.29
CA ASP A 202 1.86 18.24 1.67
C ASP A 202 1.04 18.78 0.49
N VAL A 203 1.68 18.95 -0.67
CA VAL A 203 1.04 19.39 -1.91
C VAL A 203 0.35 18.21 -2.61
N LEU A 204 -0.91 18.40 -2.98
CA LEU A 204 -1.65 17.42 -3.78
C LEU A 204 -1.08 17.29 -5.19
N ARG A 205 -1.13 16.07 -5.73
CA ARG A 205 -0.59 15.68 -7.05
C ARG A 205 -1.68 15.39 -8.10
N SER A 206 -2.93 15.67 -7.79
CA SER A 206 -4.05 15.49 -8.72
C SER A 206 -5.02 16.65 -8.64
N ASP A 207 -5.80 16.82 -9.70
CA ASP A 207 -6.88 17.83 -9.77
C ASP A 207 -8.22 17.27 -9.27
N VAL A 208 -8.21 16.05 -8.73
CA VAL A 208 -9.39 15.44 -8.13
C VAL A 208 -9.84 16.29 -6.94
N PRO A 209 -11.13 16.67 -6.84
CA PRO A 209 -11.63 17.46 -5.72
C PRO A 209 -11.35 16.78 -4.38
N LEU A 210 -10.74 17.52 -3.44
CA LEU A 210 -10.53 17.04 -2.07
C LEU A 210 -11.82 17.26 -1.27
N ARG A 211 -12.47 16.17 -0.85
CA ARG A 211 -13.72 16.18 -0.09
C ARG A 211 -13.68 15.08 0.98
N ILE A 212 -14.51 15.24 2.01
CA ILE A 212 -14.89 14.16 2.92
C ILE A 212 -16.27 13.69 2.43
N GLU A 213 -16.27 12.61 1.66
CA GLU A 213 -17.49 12.02 1.10
C GLU A 213 -17.33 10.49 1.13
N PHE A 214 -18.29 9.81 1.76
CA PHE A 214 -18.35 8.35 1.80
C PHE A 214 -19.58 7.89 1.03
N LYS A 215 -19.39 7.03 0.03
CA LYS A 215 -20.50 6.44 -0.72
C LYS A 215 -20.69 4.98 -0.35
N VAL A 216 -21.94 4.51 -0.41
CA VAL A 216 -22.28 3.11 -0.20
C VAL A 216 -22.65 2.47 -1.53
N ARG A 217 -22.01 1.34 -1.84
CA ARG A 217 -22.37 0.44 -2.93
C ARG A 217 -22.66 -0.95 -2.38
N ARG A 218 -23.41 -1.76 -3.13
CA ARG A 218 -23.91 -3.06 -2.65
C ARG A 218 -23.61 -4.16 -3.66
N LEU A 219 -22.93 -5.19 -3.19
CA LEU A 219 -22.73 -6.46 -3.87
C LEU A 219 -23.84 -7.42 -3.44
N GLY A 220 -25.00 -7.28 -4.08
CA GLY A 220 -26.19 -8.11 -3.81
C GLY A 220 -26.01 -9.53 -4.32
N SER A 221 -26.76 -10.51 -3.81
CA SER A 221 -26.60 -11.93 -4.16
C SER A 221 -26.76 -12.25 -5.66
N GLN A 222 -27.55 -11.46 -6.39
CA GLN A 222 -27.83 -11.65 -7.83
C GLN A 222 -26.89 -10.86 -8.76
N SER A 223 -25.95 -10.08 -8.22
CA SER A 223 -25.03 -9.28 -9.03
C SER A 223 -24.07 -10.17 -9.82
N ASN A 224 -23.96 -9.93 -11.12
CA ASN A 224 -23.00 -10.57 -12.03
C ASN A 224 -21.60 -9.97 -11.83
N GLU A 225 -20.93 -10.43 -10.76
CA GLU A 225 -19.71 -9.83 -10.21
C GLU A 225 -18.67 -10.92 -9.90
N LEU A 226 -18.53 -11.92 -10.79
CA LEU A 226 -17.72 -13.13 -10.57
C LEU A 226 -16.32 -12.83 -10.03
N ALA A 227 -15.55 -12.01 -10.74
CA ALA A 227 -14.19 -11.68 -10.34
C ALA A 227 -14.15 -10.90 -9.02
N PHE A 228 -15.05 -9.92 -8.84
CA PHE A 228 -15.07 -9.11 -7.62
C PHE A 228 -15.40 -9.96 -6.38
N ARG A 229 -16.35 -10.90 -6.51
CA ARG A 229 -16.64 -11.88 -5.46
C ARG A 229 -15.43 -12.73 -5.10
N ALA A 230 -14.70 -13.21 -6.12
CA ALA A 230 -13.51 -14.02 -5.89
C ALA A 230 -12.42 -13.24 -5.13
N MET A 231 -12.18 -11.98 -5.51
CA MET A 231 -11.25 -11.07 -4.81
C MET A 231 -11.63 -10.86 -3.35
N ILE A 232 -12.93 -10.71 -3.06
CA ILE A 232 -13.40 -10.49 -1.70
C ILE A 232 -13.31 -11.78 -0.89
N GLN A 233 -13.70 -12.93 -1.45
CA GLN A 233 -13.79 -14.19 -0.73
C GLN A 233 -12.45 -14.67 -0.16
N GLY A 234 -11.35 -14.48 -0.90
CA GLY A 234 -10.02 -14.84 -0.40
C GLY A 234 -9.42 -13.83 0.58
N PHE A 235 -9.98 -12.62 0.67
CA PHE A 235 -9.57 -11.58 1.62
C PHE A 235 -10.41 -11.60 2.91
N ALA A 236 -11.72 -11.76 2.78
CA ALA A 236 -12.69 -11.86 3.86
C ALA A 236 -12.91 -13.32 4.29
N GLU A 237 -11.84 -14.12 4.28
CA GLU A 237 -11.86 -15.53 4.66
C GLU A 237 -12.38 -15.65 6.09
N ASN A 238 -13.45 -16.44 6.31
CA ASN A 238 -14.13 -16.62 7.61
C ASN A 238 -15.00 -15.44 8.10
N VAL A 239 -15.38 -14.51 7.22
CA VAL A 239 -16.28 -13.41 7.54
C VAL A 239 -17.69 -13.72 7.05
N SER A 240 -18.64 -13.86 7.98
CA SER A 240 -20.05 -14.09 7.65
C SER A 240 -20.74 -12.82 7.21
N ALA A 241 -21.38 -12.85 6.04
CA ALA A 241 -22.20 -11.75 5.53
C ALA A 241 -23.53 -11.59 6.31
N PRO A 242 -24.10 -10.36 6.42
CA PRO A 242 -23.60 -9.14 5.80
C PRO A 242 -22.40 -8.52 6.51
N TYR A 243 -21.50 -7.96 5.71
CA TYR A 243 -20.36 -7.15 6.16
C TYR A 243 -20.10 -6.05 5.15
N ALA A 244 -19.29 -5.06 5.51
CA ALA A 244 -18.84 -4.02 4.60
C ALA A 244 -17.36 -3.70 4.76
N PHE A 245 -16.74 -3.20 3.71
CA PHE A 245 -15.37 -2.71 3.74
C PHE A 245 -15.26 -1.44 2.91
N PRO A 246 -14.38 -0.50 3.29
CA PRO A 246 -14.09 0.66 2.46
C PRO A 246 -13.10 0.30 1.36
N VAL A 247 -13.33 0.87 0.18
CA VAL A 247 -12.42 0.90 -0.96
C VAL A 247 -12.00 2.34 -1.20
N PHE A 248 -10.70 2.61 -1.26
CA PHE A 248 -10.17 3.97 -1.42
C PHE A 248 -8.91 4.01 -2.28
N GLY A 249 -8.41 5.21 -2.58
CA GLY A 249 -7.23 5.37 -3.42
C GLY A 249 -7.43 4.76 -4.80
N ARG A 250 -6.49 3.89 -5.23
CA ARG A 250 -6.59 3.14 -6.49
C ARG A 250 -7.20 1.75 -6.32
N GLY A 251 -8.20 1.63 -5.46
CA GLY A 251 -8.89 0.36 -5.19
C GLY A 251 -8.38 -0.39 -3.97
N ARG A 252 -7.67 0.27 -3.04
CA ARG A 252 -7.24 -0.35 -1.77
C ARG A 252 -8.48 -0.72 -0.96
N MET A 253 -8.69 -2.02 -0.71
CA MET A 253 -9.69 -2.52 0.25
C MET A 253 -9.00 -2.97 1.53
N ILE A 254 -9.58 -2.62 2.67
CA ILE A 254 -9.10 -3.00 4.01
C ILE A 254 -10.11 -3.89 4.73
N GLU A 255 -9.74 -4.35 5.92
CA GLU A 255 -10.45 -5.37 6.70
C GLU A 255 -11.98 -5.16 6.73
N PRO A 256 -12.78 -6.21 6.47
CA PRO A 256 -14.24 -6.13 6.51
C PRO A 256 -14.77 -5.97 7.93
N LEU A 257 -15.76 -5.07 8.08
CA LEU A 257 -16.55 -4.88 9.28
C LEU A 257 -17.84 -5.70 9.21
N ARG A 258 -17.98 -6.59 10.17
CA ARG A 258 -19.17 -7.44 10.34
C ARG A 258 -20.32 -6.70 11.02
N ALA A 259 -21.51 -7.26 10.92
CA ALA A 259 -22.71 -6.73 11.57
C ALA A 259 -22.57 -6.54 13.08
N ASP A 260 -21.83 -7.40 13.79
CA ASP A 260 -21.58 -7.29 15.23
C ASP A 260 -20.57 -6.20 15.62
N GLN A 261 -19.82 -5.68 14.66
CA GLN A 261 -18.85 -4.59 14.84
C GLN A 261 -19.40 -3.23 14.37
N LEU A 262 -20.59 -3.21 13.77
CA LEU A 262 -21.18 -2.02 13.17
C LEU A 262 -21.74 -1.09 14.25
N THR A 263 -20.89 -0.22 14.77
CA THR A 263 -21.26 0.87 15.69
C THR A 263 -20.82 2.21 15.12
N ASP A 264 -21.42 3.31 15.62
CA ASP A 264 -21.03 4.67 15.24
C ASP A 264 -19.53 4.89 15.49
N ASP A 265 -19.03 4.51 16.67
CA ASP A 265 -17.62 4.69 17.03
C ASP A 265 -16.69 3.92 16.11
N THR A 266 -17.02 2.68 15.72
CA THR A 266 -16.21 1.89 14.80
C THR A 266 -16.15 2.55 13.42
N ILE A 267 -17.29 2.98 12.89
CA ILE A 267 -17.35 3.61 11.56
C ILE A 267 -16.66 4.97 11.55
N VAL A 268 -16.91 5.81 12.57
CA VAL A 268 -16.24 7.11 12.72
C VAL A 268 -14.72 6.91 12.85
N SER A 269 -14.26 5.91 13.60
CA SER A 269 -12.83 5.60 13.73
C SER A 269 -12.22 5.14 12.41
N ALA A 270 -12.91 4.27 11.67
CA ALA A 270 -12.46 3.82 10.34
C ALA A 270 -12.39 4.99 9.34
N CYS A 271 -13.39 5.86 9.33
CA CYS A 271 -13.39 7.07 8.50
C CYS A 271 -12.27 8.04 8.91
N ASN A 272 -12.02 8.23 10.21
CA ASN A 272 -10.93 9.05 10.72
C ASN A 272 -9.57 8.52 10.28
N TYR A 273 -9.38 7.20 10.27
CA TYR A 273 -8.17 6.59 9.73
C TYR A 273 -7.94 6.96 8.26
N LEU A 274 -8.99 6.91 7.44
CA LEU A 274 -8.91 7.23 6.01
C LEU A 274 -8.64 8.71 5.74
N VAL A 275 -9.25 9.61 6.52
CA VAL A 275 -9.14 11.07 6.38
C VAL A 275 -7.91 11.63 7.11
N GLY A 276 -7.37 10.89 8.08
CA GLY A 276 -6.24 11.29 8.90
C GLY A 276 -4.93 11.42 8.12
N GLN A 277 -3.96 12.10 8.74
CA GLN A 277 -2.62 12.32 8.20
C GLN A 277 -1.95 10.98 7.88
N CYS A 278 -1.42 10.84 6.67
CA CYS A 278 -0.75 9.61 6.26
C CYS A 278 0.63 9.51 6.94
N SER A 279 0.72 8.70 8.00
CA SER A 279 2.01 8.34 8.60
C SER A 279 2.77 7.29 7.78
N CYS A 280 2.07 6.49 6.97
CA CYS A 280 2.63 5.41 6.17
C CYS A 280 2.89 5.86 4.73
N THR A 281 4.06 6.45 4.47
CA THR A 281 4.49 6.70 3.09
C THR A 281 4.62 5.39 2.29
N MET A 282 4.94 4.28 2.98
CA MET A 282 5.02 2.94 2.43
C MET A 282 3.68 2.22 2.44
N LYS A 283 3.16 1.92 1.23
CA LYS A 283 1.94 1.12 1.01
C LYS A 283 1.98 -0.24 1.70
N SER A 284 3.14 -0.90 1.73
CA SER A 284 3.31 -2.23 2.34
C SER A 284 2.96 -2.26 3.84
N LEU A 285 3.07 -1.11 4.52
CA LEU A 285 2.68 -0.95 5.93
C LEU A 285 1.20 -0.59 6.12
N ASN A 286 0.48 -0.31 5.05
CA ASN A 286 -0.96 -0.14 5.08
C ASN A 286 -1.63 -1.52 5.00
N PRO A 287 -2.63 -1.83 5.86
CA PRO A 287 -3.37 -3.09 5.76
C PRO A 287 -4.11 -3.19 4.42
N GLY A 288 -4.62 -4.38 4.10
CA GLY A 288 -5.48 -4.57 2.93
C GLY A 288 -4.77 -5.02 1.66
N VAL A 289 -5.55 -5.12 0.59
CA VAL A 289 -5.16 -5.53 -0.76
C VAL A 289 -5.90 -4.66 -1.77
N ASP A 290 -5.36 -4.50 -2.96
CA ASP A 290 -6.02 -3.71 -3.99
C ASP A 290 -7.01 -4.59 -4.76
N ILE A 291 -8.16 -4.05 -5.12
CA ILE A 291 -9.11 -4.69 -6.04
C ILE A 291 -8.69 -4.43 -7.49
N LEU A 292 -9.16 -5.27 -8.42
CA LEU A 292 -8.89 -5.08 -9.85
C LEU A 292 -9.83 -4.03 -10.44
N LEU A 293 -9.28 -2.91 -10.93
CA LEU A 293 -10.00 -1.84 -11.59
C LEU A 293 -9.42 -1.60 -12.99
N ASP A 294 -10.27 -1.65 -14.02
CA ASP A 294 -9.92 -1.29 -15.39
C ASP A 294 -9.87 0.23 -15.53
N THR A 295 -8.77 0.85 -15.08
CA THR A 295 -8.69 2.31 -14.94
C THR A 295 -7.31 2.84 -15.23
N ASN A 296 -7.22 3.73 -16.22
CA ASN A 296 -6.01 4.50 -16.48
C ASN A 296 -5.90 5.64 -15.45
N TRP A 297 -5.32 5.31 -14.29
CA TRP A 297 -5.13 6.26 -13.19
C TRP A 297 -4.26 7.45 -13.56
N GLN A 298 -3.23 7.26 -14.40
CA GLN A 298 -2.39 8.36 -14.84
C GLN A 298 -3.20 9.40 -15.62
N GLN A 299 -4.00 8.93 -16.58
CA GLN A 299 -4.85 9.81 -17.38
C GLN A 299 -5.93 10.48 -16.53
N SER A 300 -6.49 9.75 -15.55
CA SER A 300 -7.61 10.22 -14.73
C SER A 300 -7.22 11.24 -13.66
N LEU A 301 -5.97 11.22 -13.20
CA LEU A 301 -5.49 12.07 -12.12
C LEU A 301 -4.72 13.31 -12.61
N GLY A 302 -4.50 13.43 -13.92
CA GLY A 302 -3.78 14.55 -14.56
C GLY A 302 -2.33 14.20 -14.95
N ASN A 303 -1.82 14.85 -16.00
CA ASN A 303 -0.63 14.45 -16.78
C ASN A 303 0.73 14.40 -16.05
N GLU A 304 0.82 14.66 -14.75
CA GLU A 304 2.10 14.69 -14.01
C GLU A 304 1.99 14.08 -12.61
N ILE A 305 1.59 12.81 -12.52
CA ILE A 305 1.96 12.01 -11.35
C ILE A 305 3.25 11.27 -11.70
N VAL A 306 4.38 11.80 -11.24
CA VAL A 306 5.67 11.10 -11.27
C VAL A 306 5.70 10.18 -10.04
N PHE A 307 5.73 8.87 -10.28
CA PHE A 307 6.01 7.89 -9.23
C PHE A 307 7.51 7.78 -9.06
N VAL A 308 7.98 7.83 -7.80
CA VAL A 308 9.29 7.29 -7.48
C VAL A 308 9.07 5.80 -7.26
N ASP A 309 9.46 5.00 -8.25
CA ASP A 309 9.41 3.56 -8.14
C ASP A 309 10.54 3.08 -7.21
N ASN A 310 10.19 2.58 -6.04
CA ASN A 310 11.16 1.99 -5.10
C ASN A 310 11.59 0.57 -5.50
N SER A 311 11.04 0.00 -6.58
CA SER A 311 11.51 -1.28 -7.12
C SER A 311 12.79 -1.14 -7.98
N ALA A 312 13.24 0.08 -8.26
CA ALA A 312 14.48 0.37 -8.99
C ALA A 312 15.77 0.36 -8.14
N HIS A 313 15.78 -0.30 -6.98
CA HIS A 313 17.03 -0.64 -6.27
C HIS A 313 17.43 -2.11 -6.47
N GLN A 314 17.30 -2.62 -7.69
CA GLN A 314 18.31 -3.55 -8.18
C GLN A 314 19.47 -2.71 -8.72
N LEU A 315 20.49 -2.52 -7.89
CA LEU A 315 21.80 -2.05 -8.32
C LEU A 315 22.36 -3.04 -9.35
N SER A 316 22.03 -2.86 -10.62
CA SER A 316 22.67 -3.57 -11.71
C SER A 316 24.08 -3.00 -11.88
N GLY A 317 25.04 -3.68 -11.26
CA GLY A 317 26.48 -3.47 -11.47
C GLY A 317 27.16 -2.65 -10.37
N PRO A 318 28.47 -2.87 -10.16
CA PRO A 318 29.25 -2.08 -9.21
C PRO A 318 29.20 -0.61 -9.61
N ILE A 319 28.80 0.24 -8.66
CA ILE A 319 28.88 1.70 -8.77
C ILE A 319 30.34 2.06 -9.06
N GLN A 320 30.62 2.54 -10.28
CA GLN A 320 31.92 3.13 -10.57
C GLN A 320 31.97 4.50 -9.91
N ILE A 321 32.67 4.58 -8.78
CA ILE A 321 33.04 5.85 -8.16
C ILE A 321 34.03 6.53 -9.13
N PRO A 322 33.74 7.72 -9.66
CA PRO A 322 34.70 8.46 -10.44
C PRO A 322 35.94 8.73 -9.59
N VAL A 323 37.12 8.47 -10.14
CA VAL A 323 38.37 8.83 -9.47
C VAL A 323 38.38 10.34 -9.32
N GLY A 324 38.30 10.82 -8.08
CA GLY A 324 38.34 12.25 -7.78
C GLY A 324 39.60 12.88 -8.37
N SER A 325 39.42 13.90 -9.20
CA SER A 325 40.53 14.73 -9.65
C SER A 325 41.11 15.46 -8.45
N ILE A 326 42.36 15.16 -8.11
CA ILE A 326 43.14 15.95 -7.16
C ILE A 326 43.32 17.32 -7.80
N SER A 327 42.68 18.35 -7.26
CA SER A 327 43.04 19.73 -7.58
C SER A 327 44.44 20.02 -7.03
N ASP A 328 45.23 20.78 -7.80
CA ASP A 328 46.66 21.07 -7.58
C ASP A 328 47.00 21.85 -6.29
N ASP A 329 46.08 21.99 -5.34
CA ASP A 329 46.33 22.68 -4.06
C ASP A 329 47.06 21.81 -3.03
N ALA A 330 47.33 20.54 -3.34
CA ALA A 330 48.12 19.63 -2.49
C ALA A 330 49.63 19.77 -2.73
N LYS A 331 50.19 20.98 -2.65
CA LYS A 331 51.64 21.23 -2.55
C LYS A 331 51.97 22.29 -1.51
N ARG A 332 51.89 21.89 -0.24
CA ARG A 332 52.60 22.39 0.95
C ARG A 332 52.03 21.55 2.10
N ASP A 333 52.69 20.54 2.64
CA ASP A 333 53.99 20.60 3.28
C ASP A 333 54.53 19.16 3.43
N THR A 334 55.72 18.92 2.90
CA THR A 334 56.44 17.65 3.02
C THR A 334 57.23 17.61 4.32
N GLN A 335 56.80 16.78 5.28
CA GLN A 335 57.72 16.13 6.22
C GLN A 335 57.33 14.65 6.41
N GLN A 336 58.16 13.74 5.88
CA GLN A 336 58.19 12.30 6.20
C GLN A 336 59.02 12.04 7.48
N PRO A 337 59.18 10.78 7.97
CA PRO A 337 58.16 9.82 8.38
C PRO A 337 58.50 9.21 9.77
N LYS A 338 57.54 8.64 10.51
CA LYS A 338 57.87 7.61 11.51
C LYS A 338 56.89 6.43 11.45
N LYS A 339 57.47 5.27 11.13
CA LYS A 339 56.86 3.94 11.22
C LYS A 339 56.53 3.63 12.67
N THR A 340 55.28 3.26 12.97
CA THR A 340 54.95 2.25 13.98
C THR A 340 53.68 1.54 13.56
N LEU A 341 53.88 0.31 13.09
CA LEU A 341 52.91 -0.77 13.02
C LEU A 341 52.29 -0.96 14.41
N HIS A 342 50.96 -1.10 14.56
CA HIS A 342 50.34 -1.99 15.55
C HIS A 342 48.86 -2.24 15.19
N ALA A 343 48.56 -3.53 15.02
CA ALA A 343 47.25 -4.09 14.81
C ALA A 343 46.37 -3.95 16.06
N GLY A 344 45.06 -3.92 15.84
CA GLY A 344 44.06 -4.16 16.88
C GLY A 344 43.34 -2.90 17.39
N ARG A 345 42.26 -2.50 16.71
CA ARG A 345 41.16 -1.69 17.28
C ARG A 345 40.03 -1.45 16.26
N VAL A 346 39.25 -2.50 15.97
CA VAL A 346 37.94 -2.36 15.29
C VAL A 346 36.80 -3.02 16.07
N LEU A 347 37.06 -3.78 17.15
CA LEU A 347 36.00 -4.49 17.88
C LEU A 347 35.33 -3.71 19.03
N LEU A 348 35.58 -2.41 19.21
CA LEU A 348 35.13 -1.66 20.41
C LEU A 348 34.12 -0.52 20.14
N ALA A 349 33.57 -0.41 18.94
CA ALA A 349 32.63 0.67 18.59
C ALA A 349 31.13 0.28 18.66
N ILE A 350 30.79 -1.00 18.89
CA ILE A 350 29.38 -1.46 18.92
C ILE A 350 28.99 -2.06 20.28
N GLY A 351 29.94 -2.54 21.09
CA GLY A 351 29.65 -3.19 22.38
C GLY A 351 29.40 -2.24 23.56
N LEU A 352 29.90 -1.00 23.52
CA LEU A 352 29.76 -0.04 24.61
C LEU A 352 28.35 0.56 24.77
N PRO A 353 27.59 0.89 23.69
CA PRO A 353 26.22 1.40 23.85
C PRO A 353 25.23 0.33 24.35
N VAL A 354 25.41 -0.94 23.98
CA VAL A 354 24.52 -2.03 24.43
C VAL A 354 24.67 -2.32 25.93
N ALA A 355 25.89 -2.29 26.45
CA ALA A 355 26.15 -2.52 27.88
C ALA A 355 25.54 -1.41 28.77
N ILE A 356 25.54 -0.16 28.29
CA ILE A 356 24.96 0.98 29.03
C ILE A 356 23.43 0.91 29.05
N VAL A 357 22.80 0.54 27.93
CA VAL A 357 21.33 0.36 27.86
C VAL A 357 20.87 -0.79 28.77
N MET A 358 21.58 -1.92 28.76
CA MET A 358 21.25 -3.06 29.63
C MET A 358 21.41 -2.73 31.12
N SER A 359 22.43 -1.95 31.48
CA SER A 359 22.65 -1.51 32.87
C SER A 359 21.54 -0.58 33.36
N LEU A 360 21.04 0.31 32.48
CA LEU A 360 19.91 1.20 32.77
C LEU A 360 18.59 0.44 32.94
N ILE A 361 18.32 -0.57 32.12
CA ILE A 361 17.13 -1.41 32.24
C ILE A 361 17.13 -2.17 33.58
N ILE A 362 18.27 -2.76 33.96
CA ILE A 362 18.40 -3.49 35.23
C ILE A 362 18.21 -2.54 36.42
N ALA A 363 18.78 -1.34 36.38
CA ALA A 363 18.61 -0.35 37.44
C ALA A 363 17.14 0.09 37.59
N VAL A 364 16.43 0.31 36.48
CA VAL A 364 15.00 0.66 36.50
C VAL A 364 14.14 -0.49 37.02
N SER A 365 14.44 -1.74 36.63
CA SER A 365 13.72 -2.92 37.15
C SER A 365 13.92 -3.12 38.65
N ILE A 366 15.11 -2.85 39.20
CA ILE A 366 15.37 -2.94 40.64
C ILE A 366 14.60 -1.85 41.40
N VAL A 367 14.57 -0.62 40.87
CA VAL A 367 13.83 0.50 41.48
C VAL A 367 12.32 0.25 41.45
N MET A 368 11.77 -0.25 40.33
CA MET A 368 10.34 -0.58 40.25
C MET A 368 9.97 -1.72 41.22
N ARG A 369 10.83 -2.74 41.37
CA ARG A 369 10.58 -3.86 42.28
C ARG A 369 10.59 -3.44 43.76
N GLN A 370 11.43 -2.48 44.12
CA GLN A 370 11.43 -1.89 45.48
C GLN A 370 10.24 -0.97 45.75
N TRP A 371 9.56 -0.50 44.70
CA TRP A 371 8.36 0.35 44.79
C TRP A 371 7.07 -0.46 44.89
N THR A 372 7.04 -1.68 44.35
CA THR A 372 5.89 -2.60 44.45
C THR A 372 5.84 -3.41 45.75
N GLU A 373 6.92 -3.42 46.54
CA GLU A 373 7.00 -4.11 47.85
C GLU A 373 6.86 -3.15 49.06
N ARG A 374 6.37 -1.93 48.83
CA ARG A 374 5.91 -0.98 49.86
C ARG A 374 4.45 -0.61 49.59
#